data_AF-A0A949BCJ3-F1
#
_entry.id   AF-A0A949BCJ3-F1
#
_cell.length_a   1.000
_cell.length_b   1.000
_cell.length_c   1.000
_cell.angle_alpha   90.00
_cell.angle_beta   90.00
_cell.angle_gamma   90.00
#
_symmetry.space_group_name_H-M   'P 1'
#
loop_
_entity.id
_entity.type
_entity.pdbx_description
1 polymer ?
#
loop_
_entity_poly.entity_id
_entity_poly.type
_entity_poly.pdbx_seq_one_letter_code
_entity_poly.pdbx_strand_id
1 'polypeptide(L)'
;MAVRKIIEIDEDICNGCGDCIPNCPEGALQVIDGKARLISDLFCDGLGACIGECPVEAIKVVKREAEPYNETKVMENIARQGKNVIAAHLKHLRDHGETDLYNEALEYLKNNNIEIAEDVEASSKKSENEDRLPCGCPGSAVMDLRGEEPCEAVKPGVRVSDSISGPALKDNSKAAQIAELLSQLTAKESKLRQWPVQIMLVPSTAPYLKNADLLIAADCVPFAYAGFHEDFLENKALLIGCPKLDDSEFYMKKFTEIFRLNDIKSVTVVHMEVPCCFGILSIVKQAVKDSGKDIPVKAVNIGIRGNIIL
;
A
#
# COMPACT_ATOMS: atom_id res chain seq x y z
N MET A 1 5.05 -28.80 29.84
CA MET A 1 4.61 -28.67 28.44
C MET A 1 3.37 -29.51 28.24
N ALA A 2 2.56 -29.22 27.22
CA ALA A 2 1.34 -29.97 26.91
C ALA A 2 1.26 -30.26 25.40
N VAL A 3 0.65 -31.39 25.03
CA VAL A 3 0.41 -31.71 23.62
C VAL A 3 -0.75 -30.85 23.12
N ARG A 4 -0.45 -29.92 22.22
CA ARG A 4 -1.45 -29.01 21.64
C ARG A 4 -1.21 -28.80 20.15
N LYS A 5 -2.20 -28.21 19.47
CA LYS A 5 -2.04 -27.75 18.09
C LYS A 5 -1.16 -26.51 18.10
N ILE A 6 -0.15 -26.49 17.26
CA ILE A 6 0.78 -25.37 17.11
C ILE A 6 1.29 -25.31 15.68
N ILE A 7 1.75 -24.13 15.27
CA ILE A 7 2.34 -23.93 13.95
C ILE A 7 3.74 -24.53 13.89
N GLU A 8 4.03 -25.19 12.78
CA GLU A 8 5.35 -25.66 12.38
C GLU A 8 5.69 -25.08 11.01
N ILE A 9 6.92 -24.63 10.86
CA ILE A 9 7.44 -24.03 9.63
C ILE A 9 8.52 -24.95 9.09
N ASP A 10 8.33 -25.41 7.86
CA ASP A 10 9.29 -26.22 7.13
C ASP A 10 10.46 -25.34 6.66
N GLU A 11 11.60 -25.47 7.30
CA GLU A 11 12.79 -24.65 7.03
C GLU A 11 13.43 -24.95 5.67
N ASP A 12 13.22 -26.15 5.12
CA ASP A 12 13.78 -26.51 3.81
C ASP A 12 13.02 -25.80 2.68
N ILE A 13 11.72 -25.57 2.87
CA ILE A 13 10.84 -24.91 1.89
C ILE A 13 10.78 -23.39 2.12
N CYS A 14 10.81 -22.95 3.38
CA CYS A 14 10.73 -21.53 3.73
C CYS A 14 11.84 -20.72 3.05
N ASN A 15 11.50 -19.66 2.32
CA ASN A 15 12.47 -18.79 1.64
C ASN A 15 12.74 -17.48 2.40
N GLY A 16 12.12 -17.28 3.56
CA GLY A 16 12.32 -16.09 4.40
C GLY A 16 11.64 -14.80 3.90
N CYS A 17 10.66 -14.87 3.00
CA CYS A 17 9.93 -13.70 2.48
C CYS A 17 9.27 -12.85 3.59
N GLY A 18 8.76 -13.47 4.65
CA GLY A 18 8.18 -12.78 5.81
C GLY A 18 6.69 -12.42 5.69
N ASP A 19 6.01 -12.81 4.60
CA ASP A 19 4.59 -12.50 4.34
C ASP A 19 3.63 -12.99 5.44
N CYS A 20 4.03 -14.02 6.19
CA CYS A 20 3.28 -14.55 7.33
C CYS A 20 3.32 -13.65 8.58
N ILE A 21 4.27 -12.72 8.70
CA ILE A 21 4.49 -11.94 9.93
C ILE A 21 3.42 -10.88 10.17
N PRO A 22 3.05 -10.03 9.19
CA PRO A 22 1.98 -9.03 9.39
C PRO A 22 0.62 -9.65 9.69
N ASN A 23 0.45 -10.94 9.33
CA ASN A 23 -0.78 -11.70 9.44
C ASN A 23 -0.81 -12.64 10.67
N CYS A 24 0.10 -12.45 11.63
CA CYS A 24 0.06 -13.12 12.93
C CYS A 24 -0.39 -12.10 13.99
N PRO A 25 -1.69 -12.11 14.37
CA PRO A 25 -2.24 -11.14 15.32
C PRO A 25 -1.57 -11.18 16.70
N GLU A 26 -0.97 -12.30 17.07
CA GLU A 26 -0.28 -12.52 18.36
C GLU A 26 1.18 -12.07 18.34
N GLY A 27 1.73 -11.75 17.15
CA GLY A 27 3.12 -11.36 16.98
C GLY A 27 4.12 -12.49 17.26
N ALA A 28 3.74 -13.75 17.01
CA ALA A 28 4.53 -14.94 17.33
C ALA A 28 5.66 -15.26 16.34
N LEU A 29 5.75 -14.56 15.20
CA LEU A 29 6.65 -14.88 14.10
C LEU A 29 7.71 -13.79 13.86
N GLN A 30 8.93 -14.22 13.57
CA GLN A 30 10.02 -13.35 13.09
C GLN A 30 10.87 -14.06 12.03
N VAL A 31 11.58 -13.31 11.19
CA VAL A 31 12.62 -13.87 10.32
C VAL A 31 13.94 -13.91 11.09
N ILE A 32 14.49 -15.11 11.25
CA ILE A 32 15.77 -15.36 11.92
C ILE A 32 16.57 -16.30 11.01
N ASP A 33 17.81 -15.92 10.70
CA ASP A 33 18.70 -16.65 9.79
C ASP A 33 18.08 -16.90 8.39
N GLY A 34 17.33 -15.91 7.90
CA GLY A 34 16.69 -15.99 6.58
C GLY A 34 15.49 -16.95 6.52
N LYS A 35 14.95 -17.39 7.66
CA LYS A 35 13.78 -18.26 7.75
C LYS A 35 12.76 -17.68 8.72
N ALA A 36 11.46 -17.86 8.42
CA ALA A 36 10.41 -17.55 9.38
C ALA A 36 10.46 -18.56 10.54
N ARG A 37 10.45 -18.08 11.77
CA ARG A 37 10.48 -18.90 12.98
C ARG A 37 9.46 -18.40 14.00
N LEU A 38 8.92 -19.33 14.78
CA LEU A 38 8.23 -19.00 16.02
C LEU A 38 9.24 -18.52 17.05
N ILE A 39 9.04 -17.32 17.60
CA ILE A 39 9.94 -16.78 18.64
C ILE A 39 9.68 -17.43 20.00
N SER A 40 8.46 -17.92 20.23
CA SER A 40 8.09 -18.68 21.43
C SER A 40 6.79 -19.45 21.19
N ASP A 41 6.72 -20.66 21.74
CA ASP A 41 5.50 -21.46 21.78
C ASP A 41 4.37 -20.79 22.58
N LEU A 42 4.71 -19.91 23.53
CA LEU A 42 3.74 -19.18 24.36
C LEU A 42 2.88 -18.20 23.57
N PHE A 43 3.40 -17.67 22.45
CA PHE A 43 2.73 -16.66 21.65
C PHE A 43 1.91 -17.24 20.50
N CYS A 44 2.13 -18.50 20.12
CA CYS A 44 1.36 -19.12 19.04
C CYS A 44 0.08 -19.74 19.58
N ASP A 45 -1.08 -19.22 19.22
CA ASP A 45 -2.37 -19.80 19.64
C ASP A 45 -2.67 -21.18 19.00
N GLY A 46 -2.11 -21.44 17.82
CA GLY A 46 -2.35 -22.63 17.02
C GLY A 46 -3.57 -22.54 16.09
N LEU A 47 -4.16 -21.36 15.89
CA LEU A 47 -5.33 -21.14 15.03
C LEU A 47 -4.98 -21.00 13.55
N GLY A 48 -3.74 -20.59 13.24
CA GLY A 48 -3.19 -20.68 11.90
C GLY A 48 -3.55 -19.54 10.94
N ALA A 49 -3.74 -18.33 11.45
CA ALA A 49 -3.92 -17.11 10.64
C ALA A 49 -2.83 -16.94 9.56
N CYS A 50 -1.59 -17.38 9.85
CA CYS A 50 -0.46 -17.26 8.94
C CYS A 50 -0.41 -18.26 7.78
N ILE A 51 -1.23 -19.33 7.79
CA ILE A 51 -1.07 -20.46 6.85
C ILE A 51 -1.35 -20.04 5.41
N GLY A 52 -2.44 -19.29 5.19
CA GLY A 52 -2.87 -18.84 3.86
C GLY A 52 -1.93 -17.81 3.21
N GLU A 53 -1.01 -17.25 4.00
CA GLU A 53 -0.16 -16.14 3.62
C GLU A 53 1.22 -16.61 3.13
N CYS A 54 1.54 -17.90 3.28
CA CYS A 54 2.83 -18.43 2.86
C CYS A 54 2.80 -18.80 1.37
N PRO A 55 3.50 -18.06 0.48
CA PRO A 55 3.46 -18.32 -0.97
C PRO A 55 4.12 -19.64 -1.38
N VAL A 56 4.92 -20.23 -0.49
CA VAL A 56 5.62 -21.51 -0.70
C VAL A 56 5.04 -22.64 0.17
N GLU A 57 3.91 -22.41 0.85
CA GLU A 57 3.20 -23.42 1.64
C GLU A 57 4.05 -24.13 2.72
N ALA A 58 5.01 -23.40 3.31
CA ALA A 58 5.92 -23.94 4.31
C ALA A 58 5.29 -24.10 5.72
N ILE A 59 4.06 -23.62 5.94
CA ILE A 59 3.45 -23.50 7.27
C ILE A 59 2.35 -24.54 7.46
N LYS A 60 2.40 -25.30 8.56
CA LYS A 60 1.45 -26.37 8.88
C LYS A 60 1.01 -26.33 10.34
N VAL A 61 -0.22 -26.77 10.62
CA VAL A 61 -0.64 -27.05 12.01
C VAL A 61 -0.25 -28.48 12.37
N VAL A 62 0.57 -28.64 13.39
CA VAL A 62 0.97 -29.95 13.91
C VAL A 62 0.52 -30.11 15.35
N LYS A 63 0.46 -31.36 15.82
CA LYS A 63 0.31 -31.66 17.25
C LYS A 63 1.67 -32.08 17.78
N ARG A 64 2.27 -31.25 18.62
CA ARG A 64 3.53 -31.55 19.31
C ARG A 64 3.46 -31.11 20.77
N GLU A 65 4.42 -31.57 21.55
CA GLU A 65 4.65 -31.05 22.89
C GLU A 65 5.17 -29.61 22.76
N ALA A 66 4.48 -28.67 23.41
CA ALA A 66 4.77 -27.25 23.34
C ALA A 66 4.44 -26.57 24.68
N GLU A 67 4.99 -25.38 24.90
CA GLU A 67 4.56 -24.54 26.02
C GLU A 67 3.09 -24.09 25.81
N PRO A 68 2.30 -23.96 26.89
CA PRO A 68 0.92 -23.49 26.78
C PRO A 68 0.86 -22.04 26.30
N TYR A 69 -0.12 -21.72 25.47
CA TYR A 69 -0.42 -20.34 25.09
C TYR A 69 -0.69 -19.49 26.33
N ASN A 70 -0.23 -18.24 26.33
CA ASN A 70 -0.44 -17.31 27.44
C ASN A 70 -0.86 -15.94 26.91
N GLU A 71 -2.16 -15.67 27.00
CA GLU A 71 -2.78 -14.45 26.48
C GLU A 71 -2.24 -13.20 27.16
N THR A 72 -2.10 -13.21 28.50
CA THR A 72 -1.50 -12.09 29.24
C THR A 72 -0.12 -11.70 28.69
N LYS A 73 0.78 -12.66 28.43
CA LYS A 73 2.11 -12.40 27.85
C LYS A 73 2.04 -11.93 26.39
N VAL A 74 1.10 -12.44 25.60
CA VAL A 74 0.84 -11.92 24.25
C VAL A 74 0.45 -10.45 24.35
N MET A 75 -0.48 -10.11 25.24
CA MET A 75 -0.94 -8.75 25.43
C MET A 75 0.15 -7.79 25.92
N GLU A 76 1.09 -8.25 26.76
CA GLU A 76 2.29 -7.47 27.10
C GLU A 76 3.12 -7.06 25.88
N ASN A 77 3.20 -7.94 24.87
CA ASN A 77 3.89 -7.67 23.62
C ASN A 77 3.05 -6.82 22.66
N ILE A 78 1.78 -7.17 22.49
CA ILE A 78 0.83 -6.52 21.56
C ILE A 78 0.55 -5.07 21.97
N ALA A 79 0.33 -4.82 23.26
CA ALA A 79 -0.01 -3.49 23.77
C ALA A 79 1.05 -2.43 23.45
N ARG A 80 2.32 -2.83 23.35
CA ARG A 80 3.45 -1.93 23.00
C ARG A 80 3.42 -1.47 21.56
N GLN A 81 2.73 -2.19 20.67
CA GLN A 81 2.71 -1.94 19.23
C GLN A 81 1.59 -0.98 18.79
N GLY A 82 0.66 -0.65 19.69
CA GLY A 82 -0.36 0.39 19.50
C GLY A 82 -1.78 -0.15 19.25
N LYS A 83 -2.75 0.78 19.19
CA LYS A 83 -4.19 0.48 19.23
C LYS A 83 -4.69 -0.43 18.09
N ASN A 84 -4.13 -0.28 16.89
CA ASN A 84 -4.55 -1.06 15.73
C ASN A 84 -4.18 -2.55 15.85
N VAL A 85 -3.01 -2.85 16.41
CA VAL A 85 -2.56 -4.23 16.62
C VAL A 85 -3.42 -4.90 17.68
N ILE A 86 -3.74 -4.17 18.76
CA ILE A 86 -4.66 -4.65 19.79
C ILE A 86 -6.05 -4.94 19.19
N ALA A 87 -6.57 -4.05 18.34
CA ALA A 87 -7.86 -4.26 17.68
C ALA A 87 -7.84 -5.49 16.75
N ALA A 88 -6.75 -5.70 16.00
CA ALA A 88 -6.58 -6.88 15.14
C ALA A 88 -6.55 -8.18 15.96
N HIS A 89 -5.83 -8.20 17.08
CA HIS A 89 -5.77 -9.33 18.01
C HIS A 89 -7.13 -9.66 18.63
N LEU A 90 -7.83 -8.65 19.16
CA LEU A 90 -9.18 -8.82 19.71
C LEU A 90 -10.18 -9.32 18.66
N LYS A 91 -10.09 -8.80 17.43
CA LYS A 91 -10.91 -9.26 16.31
C LYS A 91 -10.62 -10.73 15.98
N HIS A 92 -9.35 -11.12 15.94
CA HIS A 92 -8.93 -12.49 15.68
C HIS A 92 -9.50 -13.49 16.71
N LEU A 93 -9.32 -13.22 18.00
CA LEU A 93 -9.88 -14.07 19.07
C LEU A 93 -11.40 -14.23 18.94
N ARG A 94 -12.10 -13.13 18.63
CA ARG A 94 -13.55 -13.13 18.43
C ARG A 94 -13.97 -13.93 17.18
N ASP A 95 -13.28 -13.76 16.07
CA ASP A 95 -13.59 -14.42 14.79
C ASP A 95 -13.41 -15.96 14.90
N HIS A 96 -12.55 -16.41 15.81
CA HIS A 96 -12.34 -17.83 16.12
C HIS A 96 -13.15 -18.34 17.32
N GLY A 97 -13.95 -17.49 17.97
CA GLY A 97 -14.82 -17.86 19.08
C GLY A 97 -14.10 -18.12 20.41
N GLU A 98 -12.84 -17.69 20.55
CA GLU A 98 -12.00 -17.85 21.74
C GLU A 98 -12.40 -16.86 22.84
N THR A 99 -13.59 -17.08 23.41
CA THR A 99 -14.25 -16.13 24.33
C THR A 99 -13.47 -15.95 25.64
N ASP A 100 -12.87 -17.03 26.15
CA ASP A 100 -12.10 -16.98 27.40
C ASP A 100 -10.81 -16.16 27.24
N LEU A 101 -10.07 -16.38 26.15
CA LEU A 101 -8.87 -15.60 25.82
C LEU A 101 -9.22 -14.13 25.52
N TYR A 102 -10.33 -13.90 24.83
CA TYR A 102 -10.81 -12.54 24.57
C TYR A 102 -11.10 -11.78 25.87
N ASN A 103 -11.74 -12.43 26.84
CA ASN A 103 -12.01 -11.83 28.15
C ASN A 103 -10.72 -11.58 28.95
N GLU A 104 -9.75 -12.49 28.90
CA GLU A 104 -8.44 -12.30 29.53
C GLU A 104 -7.69 -11.10 28.91
N ALA A 105 -7.75 -10.95 27.59
CA ALA A 105 -7.17 -9.81 26.87
C ALA A 105 -7.80 -8.47 27.32
N LEU A 106 -9.13 -8.42 27.45
CA LEU A 106 -9.85 -7.26 27.96
C LEU A 106 -9.50 -6.92 29.41
N GLU A 107 -9.35 -7.94 30.25
CA GLU A 107 -8.93 -7.75 31.64
C GLU A 107 -7.51 -7.15 31.72
N TYR A 108 -6.58 -7.64 30.90
CA TYR A 108 -5.24 -7.06 30.79
C TYR A 108 -5.27 -5.58 30.42
N LEU A 109 -6.07 -5.21 29.43
CA LEU A 109 -6.19 -3.82 28.96
C LEU A 109 -6.76 -2.91 30.03
N LYS A 110 -7.78 -3.39 30.75
CA LYS A 110 -8.39 -2.67 31.88
C LYS A 110 -7.39 -2.45 33.01
N ASN A 111 -6.64 -3.49 33.38
CA ASN A 111 -5.64 -3.42 34.45
C ASN A 111 -4.48 -2.46 34.12
N ASN A 112 -4.18 -2.27 32.83
CA ASN A 112 -3.11 -1.39 32.36
C ASN A 112 -3.60 -0.01 31.90
N ASN A 113 -4.88 0.34 32.11
CA ASN A 113 -5.50 1.61 31.70
C ASN A 113 -5.31 1.93 30.20
N ILE A 114 -5.42 0.92 29.33
CA ILE A 114 -5.26 1.09 27.88
C ILE A 114 -6.65 1.29 27.25
N GLU A 115 -6.97 2.53 26.87
CA GLU A 115 -8.23 2.87 26.21
C GLU A 115 -8.24 2.47 24.73
N ILE A 116 -9.14 1.54 24.40
CA ILE A 116 -9.48 1.16 23.02
C ILE A 116 -10.82 1.82 22.70
N ALA A 117 -10.91 2.50 21.55
CA ALA A 117 -12.19 3.03 21.07
C ALA A 117 -13.12 1.84 20.76
N GLU A 118 -14.36 1.87 21.25
CA GLU A 118 -15.36 0.79 21.19
C GLU A 118 -15.86 0.45 19.76
N ASP A 119 -15.15 0.87 18.72
CA ASP A 119 -15.64 0.84 17.33
C ASP A 119 -15.46 -0.53 16.64
N VAL A 120 -15.23 -1.60 17.41
CA VAL A 120 -15.09 -2.97 16.87
C VAL A 120 -16.47 -3.63 16.61
N GLU A 121 -17.58 -2.96 16.95
CA GLU A 121 -18.95 -3.47 16.77
C GLU A 121 -19.74 -2.91 15.56
N ALA A 122 -19.17 -2.03 14.72
CA ALA A 122 -19.94 -1.40 13.64
C ALA A 122 -19.30 -1.54 12.24
N SER A 123 -19.29 -2.74 11.68
CA SER A 123 -19.11 -2.94 10.22
C SER A 123 -20.40 -3.35 9.49
N SER A 124 -21.57 -3.26 10.14
CA SER A 124 -22.83 -3.73 9.57
C SER A 124 -24.02 -2.77 9.71
N LYS A 125 -23.80 -1.45 9.86
CA LYS A 125 -24.90 -0.47 9.72
C LYS A 125 -24.44 0.78 8.97
N LYS A 126 -25.07 1.03 7.82
CA LYS A 126 -25.11 2.35 7.15
C LYS A 126 -25.58 3.39 8.18
N SER A 127 -24.79 4.41 8.44
CA SER A 127 -25.25 5.61 9.16
C SER A 127 -25.37 6.78 8.20
N GLU A 128 -26.62 7.13 7.91
CA GLU A 128 -26.98 8.51 7.55
C GLU A 128 -26.82 9.37 8.81
N ASN A 129 -25.66 10.00 9.00
CA ASN A 129 -25.56 11.40 9.43
C ASN A 129 -24.10 11.86 9.40
N GLU A 130 -23.91 13.08 8.92
CA GLU A 130 -22.62 13.76 8.80
C GLU A 130 -21.98 13.97 10.17
N ASP A 131 -20.93 13.22 10.48
CA ASP A 131 -19.91 13.64 11.44
C ASP A 131 -18.55 13.06 11.01
N ARG A 132 -17.55 13.95 11.06
CA ARG A 132 -16.25 13.88 10.37
C ARG A 132 -15.62 12.48 10.30
N LEU A 133 -15.51 11.97 9.08
CA LEU A 133 -14.73 10.78 8.74
C LEU A 133 -13.28 10.93 9.25
N PRO A 134 -12.67 9.89 9.83
CA PRO A 134 -11.25 9.90 10.13
C PRO A 134 -10.48 10.19 8.84
N CYS A 135 -9.54 11.14 8.93
CA CYS A 135 -8.76 11.59 7.80
C CYS A 135 -8.03 10.38 7.19
N GLY A 136 -8.44 9.95 5.99
CA GLY A 136 -7.66 8.96 5.24
C GLY A 136 -6.21 9.42 5.13
N CYS A 137 -5.27 8.47 4.98
CA CYS A 137 -3.88 8.82 4.68
C CYS A 137 -3.88 9.90 3.59
N PRO A 138 -3.22 11.06 3.79
CA PRO A 138 -3.18 12.11 2.77
C PRO A 138 -2.69 11.57 1.41
N GLY A 139 -1.85 10.53 1.44
CA GLY A 139 -1.37 9.80 0.28
C GLY A 139 -2.43 9.02 -0.51
N SER A 140 -3.62 8.77 0.05
CA SER A 140 -4.75 8.11 -0.65
C SER A 140 -5.92 9.07 -0.89
N ALA A 141 -5.79 10.34 -0.49
CA ALA A 141 -6.82 11.34 -0.75
C ALA A 141 -6.93 11.56 -2.27
N VAL A 142 -8.13 11.34 -2.81
CA VAL A 142 -8.41 11.58 -4.22
C VAL A 142 -8.38 13.07 -4.47
N MET A 143 -7.37 13.53 -5.21
CA MET A 143 -7.20 14.91 -5.62
C MET A 143 -7.21 14.99 -7.14
N ASP A 144 -7.96 15.96 -7.65
CA ASP A 144 -7.98 16.30 -9.06
C ASP A 144 -7.24 17.63 -9.22
N LEU A 145 -6.00 17.55 -9.69
CA LEU A 145 -5.09 18.70 -9.80
C LEU A 145 -5.36 19.50 -11.09
N ARG A 146 -6.43 19.17 -11.83
CA ARG A 146 -6.82 19.92 -13.03
C ARG A 146 -7.38 21.27 -12.64
N GLY A 147 -6.69 22.34 -13.02
CA GLY A 147 -7.16 23.71 -12.77
C GLY A 147 -6.73 24.29 -11.43
N GLU A 148 -5.88 23.59 -10.67
CA GLU A 148 -5.07 24.24 -9.66
C GLU A 148 -3.95 24.99 -10.38
N GLU A 149 -3.85 26.31 -10.19
CA GLU A 149 -2.60 27.01 -10.47
C GLU A 149 -1.52 26.28 -9.65
N PRO A 150 -0.35 25.94 -10.23
CA PRO A 150 0.75 25.39 -9.46
C PRO A 150 0.89 26.27 -8.22
N CYS A 151 0.86 25.69 -7.00
CA CYS A 151 1.09 26.47 -5.79
C CYS A 151 2.29 27.35 -6.09
N GLU A 152 2.08 28.68 -6.20
CA GLU A 152 3.12 29.60 -6.64
C GLU A 152 4.37 29.16 -5.89
N ALA A 153 5.38 28.68 -6.61
CA ALA A 153 6.62 28.25 -6.01
C ALA A 153 6.98 29.39 -5.08
N VAL A 154 6.90 29.15 -3.75
CA VAL A 154 7.02 30.21 -2.77
C VAL A 154 8.31 30.88 -3.16
N LYS A 155 8.21 32.09 -3.73
CA LYS A 155 9.40 32.84 -4.12
C LYS A 155 10.25 32.78 -2.87
N PRO A 156 11.56 32.52 -2.93
CA PRO A 156 12.41 32.60 -1.76
C PRO A 156 12.52 34.06 -1.25
N GLY A 157 11.42 34.83 -1.22
CA GLY A 157 11.12 35.79 -0.19
C GLY A 157 10.86 35.04 1.10
N VAL A 158 11.95 34.86 1.83
CA VAL A 158 11.96 34.57 3.26
C VAL A 158 10.82 35.37 3.92
N ARG A 159 9.72 34.71 4.30
CA ARG A 159 8.90 35.25 5.40
C ARG A 159 9.70 34.94 6.66
N VAL A 160 10.61 35.84 7.00
CA VAL A 160 11.12 35.92 8.37
C VAL A 160 9.89 36.31 9.18
N SER A 161 9.17 35.33 9.72
CA SER A 161 8.50 35.58 10.99
C SER A 161 9.61 35.99 11.95
N ASP A 162 9.48 37.16 12.57
CA ASP A 162 10.47 37.86 13.41
C ASP A 162 10.90 37.08 14.69
N SER A 163 10.99 35.76 14.65
CA SER A 163 11.18 34.90 15.82
C SER A 163 12.07 33.68 15.59
N ILE A 164 12.92 33.67 14.56
CA ILE A 164 14.05 32.74 14.51
C ILE A 164 15.35 33.54 14.54
N SER A 165 15.84 33.82 15.75
CA SER A 165 17.20 34.28 16.00
C SER A 165 18.20 33.14 15.80
N GLY A 166 18.31 32.65 14.57
CA GLY A 166 19.43 31.83 14.12
C GLY A 166 20.57 32.73 13.60
N PRO A 167 21.85 32.31 13.68
CA PRO A 167 22.96 33.12 13.20
C PRO A 167 22.78 33.37 11.70
N ALA A 168 22.63 34.64 11.34
CA ALA A 168 22.53 35.09 9.95
C ALA A 168 23.69 34.50 9.14
N LEU A 169 23.36 33.68 8.14
CA LEU A 169 24.32 33.18 7.16
C LEU A 169 24.88 34.40 6.40
N LYS A 170 26.07 34.85 6.80
CA LYS A 170 26.80 35.99 6.23
C LYS A 170 27.40 35.72 4.84
N ASP A 171 27.04 34.59 4.20
CA ASP A 171 27.68 34.13 2.98
C ASP A 171 26.70 34.14 1.80
N ASN A 172 26.61 35.29 1.14
CA ASN A 172 25.74 35.54 -0.02
C ASN A 172 26.03 34.58 -1.19
N SER A 173 27.20 33.92 -1.21
CA SER A 173 27.61 33.00 -2.27
C SER A 173 26.83 31.68 -2.24
N LYS A 174 26.60 31.11 -1.05
CA LYS A 174 25.88 29.84 -0.89
C LYS A 174 24.38 30.00 -1.14
N ALA A 175 23.79 31.10 -0.70
CA ALA A 175 22.39 31.39 -0.95
C ALA A 175 22.09 31.54 -2.45
N ALA A 176 22.98 32.21 -3.20
CA ALA A 176 22.86 32.34 -4.65
C ALA A 176 23.01 31.00 -5.39
N GLN A 177 23.96 30.15 -4.96
CA GLN A 177 24.13 28.80 -5.52
C GLN A 177 22.91 27.90 -5.28
N ILE A 178 22.31 27.98 -4.09
CA ILE A 178 21.08 27.24 -3.76
C ILE A 178 19.91 27.75 -4.61
N ALA A 179 19.77 29.07 -4.79
CA ALA A 179 18.70 29.64 -5.61
C ALA A 179 18.82 29.22 -7.08
N GLU A 180 20.03 29.22 -7.64
CA GLU A 180 20.29 28.75 -9.00
C GLU A 180 19.99 27.26 -9.15
N LEU A 181 20.42 26.42 -8.20
CA LEU A 181 20.13 25.00 -8.20
C LEU A 181 18.61 24.74 -8.13
N LEU A 182 17.89 25.45 -7.27
CA LEU A 182 16.44 25.34 -7.17
C LEU A 182 15.75 25.75 -8.46
N SER A 183 16.17 26.86 -9.08
CA SER A 183 15.67 27.32 -10.38
C SER A 183 15.83 26.25 -11.46
N GLN A 184 17.00 25.60 -11.51
CA GLN A 184 17.27 24.50 -12.45
C GLN A 184 16.40 23.25 -12.17
N LEU A 185 16.22 22.89 -10.89
CA LEU A 185 15.41 21.73 -10.49
C LEU A 185 13.91 21.96 -10.72
N THR A 186 13.42 23.19 -10.61
CA THR A 186 12.02 23.57 -10.85
C THR A 186 11.75 24.08 -12.26
N ALA A 187 12.75 24.06 -13.15
CA ALA A 187 12.59 24.52 -14.53
C ALA A 187 11.59 23.66 -15.33
N LYS A 188 11.35 22.42 -14.90
CA LYS A 188 10.35 21.52 -15.49
C LYS A 188 9.12 21.44 -14.60
N GLU A 189 7.98 21.76 -15.18
CA GLU A 189 6.70 21.59 -14.50
C GLU A 189 6.20 20.15 -14.59
N SER A 190 5.68 19.64 -13.48
CA SER A 190 5.03 18.34 -13.45
C SER A 190 3.78 18.35 -14.33
N LYS A 191 3.70 17.39 -15.26
CA LYS A 191 2.50 17.13 -16.07
C LYS A 191 1.44 16.28 -15.36
N LEU A 192 1.65 15.91 -14.10
CA LEU A 192 0.69 15.10 -13.32
C LEU A 192 -0.57 15.92 -13.02
N ARG A 193 -1.75 15.30 -13.17
CA ARG A 193 -3.04 15.99 -13.06
C ARG A 193 -3.92 15.46 -11.93
N GLN A 194 -3.46 14.46 -11.21
CA GLN A 194 -4.26 13.78 -10.19
C GLN A 194 -3.40 13.05 -9.16
N TRP A 195 -4.02 12.76 -8.02
CA TRP A 195 -3.48 11.92 -6.98
C TRP A 195 -4.61 11.08 -6.34
N PRO A 196 -4.35 9.87 -5.82
CA PRO A 196 -3.14 9.06 -6.03
C PRO A 196 -3.00 8.58 -7.49
N VAL A 197 -1.88 7.93 -7.81
CA VAL A 197 -1.62 7.36 -9.15
C VAL A 197 -1.55 5.83 -9.15
N GLN A 198 -1.36 5.21 -7.99
CA GLN A 198 -1.24 3.75 -7.85
C GLN A 198 -2.56 3.06 -8.18
N ILE A 199 -2.53 2.05 -9.06
CA ILE A 199 -3.72 1.30 -9.51
C ILE A 199 -4.55 0.78 -8.32
N MET A 200 -3.85 0.30 -7.27
CA MET A 200 -4.47 -0.24 -6.06
C MET A 200 -5.19 0.82 -5.22
N LEU A 201 -4.81 2.09 -5.32
CA LEU A 201 -5.34 3.19 -4.50
C LEU A 201 -6.41 4.02 -5.19
N VAL A 202 -6.35 4.14 -6.53
CA VAL A 202 -7.28 4.98 -7.28
C VAL A 202 -8.68 4.38 -7.29
N PRO A 203 -9.72 5.07 -6.81
CA PRO A 203 -11.10 4.58 -6.93
C PRO A 203 -11.55 4.53 -8.38
N SER A 204 -12.35 3.51 -8.73
CA SER A 204 -12.79 3.30 -10.13
C SER A 204 -13.73 4.39 -10.62
N THR A 205 -14.29 5.19 -9.70
CA THR A 205 -15.21 6.31 -9.95
C THR A 205 -14.53 7.68 -9.85
N ALA A 206 -13.19 7.74 -9.75
CA ALA A 206 -12.47 8.99 -9.55
C ALA A 206 -12.79 10.03 -10.65
N PRO A 207 -13.02 11.32 -10.30
CA PRO A 207 -13.49 12.32 -11.26
C PRO A 207 -12.58 12.55 -12.47
N TYR A 208 -11.27 12.36 -12.29
CA TYR A 208 -10.27 12.50 -13.35
C TYR A 208 -10.28 11.35 -14.38
N LEU A 209 -10.97 10.25 -14.11
CA LEU A 209 -11.14 9.16 -15.07
C LEU A 209 -12.27 9.43 -16.10
N LYS A 210 -13.18 10.38 -15.82
CA LYS A 210 -14.27 10.71 -16.74
C LYS A 210 -13.73 11.39 -18.00
N ASN A 211 -14.10 10.87 -19.18
CA ASN A 211 -13.72 11.43 -20.49
C ASN A 211 -12.19 11.55 -20.70
N ALA A 212 -11.42 10.68 -20.04
CA ALA A 212 -9.97 10.76 -20.01
C ALA A 212 -9.30 9.98 -21.13
N ASP A 213 -8.14 10.48 -21.56
CA ASP A 213 -7.10 9.65 -22.17
C ASP A 213 -6.31 9.00 -21.04
N LEU A 214 -6.34 7.67 -20.95
CA LEU A 214 -5.75 6.92 -19.85
C LEU A 214 -4.33 6.48 -20.21
N LEU A 215 -3.39 6.74 -19.31
CA LEU A 215 -2.04 6.24 -19.34
C LEU A 215 -1.90 5.17 -18.26
N ILE A 216 -1.58 3.95 -18.65
CA ILE A 216 -1.26 2.85 -17.74
C ILE A 216 0.25 2.60 -17.85
N ALA A 217 1.00 2.86 -16.79
CA ALA A 217 2.46 2.73 -16.81
C ALA A 217 2.94 1.66 -15.82
N ALA A 218 3.96 0.89 -16.18
CA ALA A 218 4.68 0.07 -15.23
C ALA A 218 5.54 0.94 -14.29
N ASP A 219 5.70 0.55 -13.02
CA ASP A 219 6.41 1.35 -12.00
C ASP A 219 7.81 1.81 -12.41
N CYS A 220 8.55 0.97 -13.15
CA CYS A 220 9.92 1.29 -13.56
C CYS A 220 10.00 2.33 -14.70
N VAL A 221 8.90 2.57 -15.44
CA VAL A 221 8.92 3.39 -16.66
C VAL A 221 9.32 4.85 -16.38
N PRO A 222 8.72 5.57 -15.41
CA PRO A 222 9.10 6.96 -15.15
C PRO A 222 10.56 7.14 -14.71
N PHE A 223 11.16 6.09 -14.15
CA PHE A 223 12.56 6.09 -13.72
C PHE A 223 13.53 5.70 -14.84
N ALA A 224 13.10 4.81 -15.74
CA ALA A 224 13.92 4.37 -16.86
C ALA A 224 13.87 5.38 -18.03
N TYR A 225 12.71 5.98 -18.31
CA TYR A 225 12.50 6.88 -19.44
C TYR A 225 12.44 8.35 -18.98
N ALA A 226 13.51 9.09 -19.25
CA ALA A 226 13.69 10.45 -18.73
C ALA A 226 12.63 11.47 -19.18
N GLY A 227 12.01 11.28 -20.35
CA GLY A 227 10.99 12.18 -20.91
C GLY A 227 9.55 11.82 -20.54
N PHE A 228 9.33 11.05 -19.46
CA PHE A 228 8.03 10.45 -19.16
C PHE A 228 6.88 11.47 -19.03
N HIS A 229 7.16 12.60 -18.39
CA HIS A 229 6.14 13.62 -18.16
C HIS A 229 5.69 14.28 -19.46
N GLU A 230 6.64 14.61 -20.33
CA GLU A 230 6.41 15.32 -21.58
C GLU A 230 5.85 14.40 -22.68
N ASP A 231 6.42 13.20 -22.83
CA ASP A 231 6.09 12.33 -23.97
C ASP A 231 4.87 11.43 -23.74
N PHE A 232 4.57 11.09 -22.47
CA PHE A 232 3.48 10.17 -22.14
C PHE A 232 2.41 10.77 -21.23
N LEU A 233 2.79 11.48 -20.17
CA LEU A 233 1.86 11.90 -19.12
C LEU A 233 1.00 13.11 -19.49
N GLU A 234 1.54 14.03 -20.31
CA GLU A 234 0.86 15.28 -20.62
C GLU A 234 -0.58 15.06 -21.14
N ASN A 235 -1.51 15.77 -20.50
CA ASN A 235 -2.96 15.70 -20.75
C ASN A 235 -3.66 14.36 -20.45
N LYS A 236 -2.97 13.35 -19.90
CA LYS A 236 -3.55 12.03 -19.60
C LYS A 236 -3.81 11.81 -18.11
N ALA A 237 -4.75 10.92 -17.79
CA ALA A 237 -4.91 10.38 -16.45
C ALA A 237 -4.00 9.15 -16.29
N LEU A 238 -3.06 9.21 -15.35
CA LEU A 238 -2.12 8.14 -15.02
C LEU A 238 -2.68 7.12 -14.02
N LEU A 239 -2.47 5.85 -14.33
CA LEU A 239 -2.49 4.74 -13.40
C LEU A 239 -1.14 4.01 -13.47
N ILE A 240 -0.50 3.77 -12.33
CA ILE A 240 0.81 3.11 -12.25
C ILE A 240 0.74 1.85 -11.41
N GLY A 241 1.53 0.84 -11.77
CA GLY A 241 1.79 -0.30 -10.90
C GLY A 241 2.55 -1.44 -11.57
N CYS A 242 2.84 -2.51 -10.83
CA CYS A 242 3.69 -3.61 -11.29
C CYS A 242 2.97 -4.95 -11.14
N PRO A 243 2.59 -5.63 -12.25
CA PRO A 243 1.83 -6.89 -12.18
C PRO A 243 2.61 -8.06 -11.57
N LYS A 244 3.93 -7.91 -11.34
CA LYS A 244 4.76 -8.89 -10.64
C LYS A 244 4.73 -8.72 -9.11
N LEU A 245 4.57 -7.48 -8.64
CA LEU A 245 4.56 -7.16 -7.21
C LEU A 245 3.12 -7.07 -6.68
N ASP A 246 2.19 -6.72 -7.57
CA ASP A 246 0.78 -6.55 -7.26
C ASP A 246 -0.07 -7.73 -7.76
N ASP A 247 -1.34 -7.74 -7.33
CA ASP A 247 -2.31 -8.76 -7.73
C ASP A 247 -2.84 -8.52 -9.15
N SER A 248 -2.49 -9.42 -10.06
CA SER A 248 -2.93 -9.42 -11.46
C SER A 248 -4.44 -9.65 -11.64
N GLU A 249 -5.08 -10.46 -10.79
CA GLU A 249 -6.54 -10.64 -10.82
C GLU A 249 -7.25 -9.38 -10.36
N PHE A 250 -6.71 -8.72 -9.32
CA PHE A 250 -7.23 -7.43 -8.87
C PHE A 250 -7.15 -6.40 -10.00
N TYR A 251 -6.03 -6.31 -10.70
CA TYR A 251 -5.87 -5.41 -11.85
C TYR A 251 -6.93 -5.67 -12.92
N MET A 252 -7.16 -6.94 -13.27
CA MET A 252 -8.19 -7.31 -14.25
C MET A 252 -9.57 -6.79 -13.85
N LYS A 253 -9.99 -7.06 -12.61
CA LYS A 253 -11.29 -6.61 -12.08
C LYS A 253 -11.36 -5.08 -12.06
N LYS A 254 -10.29 -4.44 -11.58
CA LYS A 254 -10.17 -2.98 -11.45
C LYS A 254 -10.28 -2.26 -12.79
N PHE A 255 -9.50 -2.68 -13.79
CA PHE A 255 -9.56 -2.08 -15.12
C PHE A 255 -10.91 -2.32 -15.79
N THR A 256 -11.47 -3.52 -15.68
CA THR A 256 -12.80 -3.83 -16.24
C THR A 256 -13.87 -2.91 -15.65
N GLU A 257 -13.82 -2.68 -14.34
CA GLU A 257 -14.71 -1.75 -13.64
C GLU A 257 -14.49 -0.30 -14.09
N ILE A 258 -13.24 0.18 -14.13
CA ILE A 258 -12.90 1.52 -14.62
C ILE A 258 -13.46 1.75 -16.03
N PHE A 259 -13.25 0.80 -16.94
CA PHE A 259 -13.74 0.91 -18.31
C PHE A 259 -15.26 0.87 -18.39
N ARG A 260 -15.95 0.06 -17.57
CA ARG A 260 -17.43 0.08 -17.52
C ARG A 260 -17.98 1.42 -17.02
N LEU A 261 -17.44 1.92 -15.91
CA LEU A 261 -17.99 3.08 -15.21
C LEU A 261 -17.64 4.42 -15.84
N ASN A 262 -16.61 4.47 -16.71
CA ASN A 262 -16.10 5.73 -17.27
C ASN A 262 -16.01 5.69 -18.79
N ASP A 263 -16.23 6.82 -19.44
CA ASP A 263 -16.07 6.97 -20.88
C ASP A 263 -14.62 7.30 -21.24
N ILE A 264 -13.75 6.29 -21.15
CA ILE A 264 -12.33 6.40 -21.49
C ILE A 264 -12.18 6.54 -23.02
N LYS A 265 -11.48 7.58 -23.47
CA LYS A 265 -11.30 7.91 -24.90
C LYS A 265 -10.24 7.04 -25.56
N SER A 266 -9.13 6.81 -24.86
CA SER A 266 -8.02 5.98 -25.32
C SER A 266 -7.24 5.43 -24.15
N VAL A 267 -6.54 4.31 -24.37
CA VAL A 267 -5.60 3.74 -23.39
C VAL A 267 -4.22 3.63 -24.01
N THR A 268 -3.21 4.21 -23.37
CA THR A 268 -1.80 3.98 -23.69
C THR A 268 -1.18 3.16 -22.57
N VAL A 269 -0.66 1.99 -22.90
CA VAL A 269 0.08 1.13 -21.97
C VAL A 269 1.57 1.30 -22.24
N VAL A 270 2.31 1.84 -21.27
CA VAL A 270 3.76 1.97 -21.35
C VAL A 270 4.38 0.98 -20.37
N HIS A 271 5.17 0.04 -20.89
CA HIS A 271 5.69 -1.07 -20.12
C HIS A 271 7.16 -1.32 -20.45
N MET A 272 7.88 -2.02 -19.56
CA MET A 272 9.28 -2.35 -19.78
C MET A 272 9.43 -3.56 -20.72
N GLU A 273 10.62 -3.72 -21.30
CA GLU A 273 10.99 -4.85 -22.18
C GLU A 273 11.08 -6.20 -21.48
N VAL A 274 11.08 -6.18 -20.14
CA VAL A 274 11.22 -7.38 -19.32
C VAL A 274 9.93 -8.22 -19.31
N PRO A 275 10.03 -9.56 -19.26
CA PRO A 275 8.88 -10.47 -19.33
C PRO A 275 7.76 -10.14 -18.35
N CYS A 276 8.10 -9.70 -17.13
CA CYS A 276 7.12 -9.39 -16.10
C CYS A 276 6.17 -8.24 -16.48
N CYS A 277 6.57 -7.33 -17.36
CA CYS A 277 5.77 -6.18 -17.74
C CYS A 277 4.77 -6.46 -18.88
N PHE A 278 4.90 -7.57 -19.62
CA PHE A 278 3.94 -7.92 -20.69
C PHE A 278 2.57 -8.35 -20.15
N GLY A 279 2.50 -8.78 -18.89
CA GLY A 279 1.26 -9.15 -18.23
C GLY A 279 0.26 -7.99 -18.20
N ILE A 280 0.72 -6.76 -17.92
CA ILE A 280 -0.17 -5.60 -17.81
C ILE A 280 -0.89 -5.28 -19.13
N LEU A 281 -0.20 -5.42 -20.26
CA LEU A 281 -0.80 -5.19 -21.58
C LEU A 281 -1.90 -6.22 -21.88
N SER A 282 -1.67 -7.48 -21.52
CA SER A 282 -2.63 -8.55 -21.72
C SER A 282 -3.87 -8.35 -20.85
N ILE A 283 -3.66 -7.97 -19.58
CA ILE A 283 -4.74 -7.63 -18.63
C ILE A 283 -5.58 -6.48 -19.17
N VAL A 284 -4.95 -5.39 -19.61
CA VAL A 284 -5.68 -4.21 -20.13
C VAL A 284 -6.50 -4.54 -21.36
N LYS A 285 -5.93 -5.27 -22.34
CA LYS A 285 -6.66 -5.67 -23.56
C LYS A 285 -7.88 -6.54 -23.22
N GLN A 286 -7.71 -7.47 -22.30
CA GLN A 286 -8.79 -8.35 -21.87
C GLN A 286 -9.86 -7.58 -21.07
N ALA A 287 -9.46 -6.68 -20.18
CA ALA A 287 -10.37 -5.82 -19.42
C ALA A 287 -11.20 -4.89 -20.33
N VAL A 288 -10.62 -4.34 -21.40
CA VAL A 288 -11.39 -3.57 -22.41
C VAL A 288 -12.46 -4.47 -23.03
N LYS A 289 -12.10 -5.68 -23.46
CA LYS A 289 -13.04 -6.65 -24.03
C LYS A 289 -14.16 -7.01 -23.05
N ASP A 290 -13.82 -7.29 -21.79
CA ASP A 290 -14.79 -7.71 -20.75
C ASP A 290 -15.67 -6.55 -20.26
N SER A 291 -15.20 -5.31 -20.42
CA SER A 291 -16.00 -4.12 -20.14
C SER A 291 -17.18 -3.96 -21.12
N GLY A 292 -17.07 -4.53 -22.32
CA GLY A 292 -18.02 -4.35 -23.42
C GLY A 292 -17.89 -3.02 -24.16
N LYS A 293 -16.84 -2.22 -23.87
CA LYS A 293 -16.54 -0.97 -24.58
C LYS A 293 -15.53 -1.18 -25.71
N ASP A 294 -15.62 -0.34 -26.73
CA ASP A 294 -14.64 -0.24 -27.80
C ASP A 294 -13.68 0.93 -27.50
N ILE A 295 -12.52 0.63 -26.93
CA ILE A 295 -11.53 1.62 -26.50
C ILE A 295 -10.20 1.32 -27.22
N PRO A 296 -9.62 2.29 -27.96
CA PRO A 296 -8.35 2.09 -28.64
C PRO A 296 -7.21 1.92 -27.63
N VAL A 297 -6.47 0.82 -27.73
CA VAL A 297 -5.32 0.49 -26.88
C VAL A 297 -4.02 0.58 -27.68
N LYS A 298 -3.12 1.47 -27.28
CA LYS A 298 -1.75 1.58 -27.80
C LYS A 298 -0.75 1.03 -26.77
N ALA A 299 0.24 0.26 -27.21
CA ALA A 299 1.34 -0.19 -26.35
C ALA A 299 2.65 0.52 -26.74
N VAL A 300 3.49 0.81 -25.76
CA VAL A 300 4.86 1.33 -25.94
C VAL A 300 5.79 0.54 -25.04
N ASN A 301 6.87 0.01 -25.62
CA ASN A 301 7.85 -0.81 -24.93
C ASN A 301 9.11 0.00 -24.62
N ILE A 302 9.55 0.01 -23.37
CA ILE A 302 10.72 0.74 -22.89
C ILE A 302 11.83 -0.24 -22.51
N GLY A 303 13.01 -0.06 -23.09
CA GLY A 303 14.19 -0.84 -22.74
C GLY A 303 14.72 -0.52 -21.35
N ILE A 304 15.48 -1.45 -20.76
CA ILE A 304 16.16 -1.25 -19.46
C ILE A 304 17.19 -0.11 -19.50
N ARG A 305 17.56 0.35 -20.70
CA ARG A 305 18.43 1.51 -20.93
C ARG A 305 17.66 2.80 -21.23
N GLY A 306 16.34 2.80 -21.08
CA GLY A 306 15.51 3.99 -21.25
C GLY A 306 15.21 4.37 -22.70
N ASN A 307 15.54 3.54 -23.68
CA ASN A 307 15.17 3.76 -25.08
C ASN A 307 13.78 3.17 -25.38
N ILE A 308 13.04 3.79 -26.30
CA ILE A 308 11.82 3.20 -26.84
C ILE A 308 12.21 2.06 -27.79
N ILE A 309 11.56 0.90 -27.65
CA ILE A 309 11.71 -0.26 -28.52
C ILE A 309 10.54 -0.27 -29.49
N LEU A 310 10.86 -0.26 -30.78
CA LEU A 310 9.91 -0.28 -31.90
C LEU A 310 9.54 -1.71 -32.31
#